data_AF-A0A7C6WJ99-F1
#
_entry.id   AF-A0A7C6WJ99-F1
#
_cell.length_a   1.000
_cell.length_b   1.000
_cell.length_c   1.000
_cell.angle_alpha   90.00
_cell.angle_beta   90.00
_cell.angle_gamma   90.00
#
_symmetry.space_group_name_H-M   'P 1'
#
loop_
_entity.id
_entity.type
_entity.pdbx_description
1 polymer ?
#
loop_
_entity_poly.entity_id
_entity_poly.type
_entity_poly.pdbx_seq_one_letter_code
_entity_poly.pdbx_strand_id
1 'polypeptide(L)'
;MILTLDIGNSTMKIIAYTHQDDVIFERSSKTYKEPDELFYQEFFQDLKRLYNYQPDLIIVSSVVPKITKTIIQQLEATYQV
;
A
#
# COMPACT_ATOMS: atom_id res chain seq x y z
N MET A 1 -12.81 3.21 5.37
CA MET A 1 -11.41 3.56 5.08
C MET A 1 -11.01 2.90 3.77
N ILE A 2 -10.43 3.67 2.83
CA ILE A 2 -10.02 3.17 1.52
C ILE A 2 -8.50 3.33 1.35
N LEU A 3 -7.80 2.24 1.02
CA LEU A 3 -6.38 2.27 0.67
C LEU A 3 -6.24 2.17 -0.85
N THR A 4 -5.61 3.16 -1.48
CA THR A 4 -5.29 3.10 -2.91
C THR A 4 -3.79 3.02 -3.14
N LEU A 5 -3.38 2.14 -4.05
CA LEU A 5 -2.02 1.97 -4.50
C LEU A 5 -1.97 2.15 -6.02
N ASP A 6 -1.10 3.03 -6.50
CA ASP A 6 -0.79 3.20 -7.91
C ASP A 6 0.69 2.89 -8.15
N ILE A 7 0.98 1.82 -8.87
CA ILE A 7 2.33 1.26 -9.04
C ILE A 7 2.74 1.40 -10.50
N GLY A 8 3.44 2.50 -10.80
CA GLY A 8 4.07 2.77 -12.07
C GLY A 8 5.46 2.14 -12.20
N ASN A 9 6.04 2.19 -13.40
CA ASN A 9 7.40 1.67 -13.67
C ASN A 9 8.51 2.37 -12.87
N SER A 10 8.31 3.64 -12.51
CA SER A 10 9.34 4.47 -11.85
C SER A 10 8.92 4.95 -10.46
N THR A 11 7.62 5.02 -10.22
CA THR A 11 7.06 5.60 -9.00
C THR A 11 5.85 4.79 -8.56
N MET A 12 5.76 4.59 -7.25
CA MET A 12 4.60 4.04 -6.58
C MET A 12 4.02 5.09 -5.65
N LYS A 13 2.70 5.27 -5.70
CA LYS A 13 1.94 6.17 -4.84
C LYS A 13 0.97 5.36 -3.98
N ILE A 14 0.96 5.63 -2.68
CA ILE A 14 0.04 5.00 -1.73
C ILE A 14 -0.70 6.10 -0.98
N ILE A 15 -2.02 6.00 -0.93
CA ILE A 15 -2.88 6.98 -0.26
C ILE A 15 -3.93 6.24 0.58
N ALA A 16 -4.08 6.66 1.83
CA ALA A 16 -5.08 6.16 2.75
C ALA A 16 -6.14 7.23 3.02
N TYR A 17 -7.40 6.87 2.83
CA TYR A 17 -8.56 7.74 3.01
C TYR A 17 -9.41 7.29 4.20
N THR A 18 -10.04 8.25 4.89
CA THR A 18 -11.12 8.02 5.85
C THR A 18 -12.43 7.63 5.15
N HIS A 19 -13.55 7.53 5.88
CA HIS A 19 -14.87 7.35 5.28
C HIS A 19 -15.46 8.66 4.72
N GLN A 20 -14.85 9.80 5.08
CA GLN A 20 -15.25 11.14 4.67
C GLN A 20 -14.39 11.67 3.52
N ASP A 21 -13.64 10.78 2.84
CA ASP A 21 -12.69 11.09 1.76
C ASP A 21 -11.49 11.98 2.18
N ASP A 22 -11.24 12.13 3.49
CA ASP A 22 -10.05 12.83 3.97
C ASP A 22 -8.79 11.96 3.80
N VAL A 23 -7.71 12.56 3.29
CA VAL A 23 -6.40 11.91 3.22
C VAL A 23 -5.74 11.96 4.59
N ILE A 24 -5.51 10.79 5.20
CA ILE A 24 -4.77 10.68 6.46
C ILE A 24 -3.29 10.39 6.25
N PHE A 25 -2.96 9.84 5.10
CA PHE A 25 -1.60 9.44 4.76
C PHE A 25 -1.44 9.40 3.24
N GLU A 26 -0.33 9.96 2.77
CA GLU A 26 0.09 9.90 1.38
C GLU A 26 1.60 9.71 1.34
N ARG A 27 2.05 8.73 0.54
CA ARG A 27 3.47 8.50 0.29
C ARG A 27 3.70 8.21 -1.17
N SER A 28 4.75 8.81 -1.71
CA SER A 28 5.30 8.48 -3.01
C SER A 28 6.71 7.93 -2.83
N SER A 29 7.05 6.89 -3.58
CA SER A 29 8.35 6.23 -3.52
C SER A 29 8.78 5.77 -4.91
N LYS A 30 10.08 5.54 -5.11
CA LYS A 30 10.55 4.95 -6.36
C LYS A 30 10.11 3.50 -6.43
N THR A 31 9.70 3.07 -7.62
CA THR A 31 9.47 1.66 -7.90
C THR A 31 10.82 0.98 -8.11
N TYR A 32 11.21 0.10 -7.21
CA TYR A 32 12.45 -0.67 -7.34
C TYR A 32 12.26 -1.83 -8.32
N LYS A 33 13.31 -2.18 -9.07
CA LYS A 33 13.24 -3.32 -10.01
C LYS A 33 13.01 -4.65 -9.29
N GLU A 34 13.54 -4.77 -8.09
CA GLU A 34 13.34 -5.90 -7.20
C GLU A 34 12.39 -5.50 -6.07
N PRO A 35 11.39 -6.33 -5.75
CA PRO A 35 10.50 -6.05 -4.64
C PRO A 35 11.26 -6.12 -3.31
N ASP A 36 11.10 -5.09 -2.48
CA ASP A 36 11.65 -5.05 -1.12
C ASP A 36 10.57 -5.46 -0.13
N GLU A 37 10.53 -6.76 0.20
CA GLU A 37 9.52 -7.34 1.08
C GLU A 37 9.50 -6.69 2.46
N LEU A 38 10.68 -6.43 3.03
CA LEU A 38 10.83 -5.80 4.35
C LEU A 38 10.25 -4.39 4.33
N PHE A 39 10.57 -3.61 3.30
CA PHE A 39 10.02 -2.26 3.13
C PHE A 39 8.49 -2.27 3.11
N TYR A 40 7.88 -3.15 2.31
CA TYR A 40 6.41 -3.22 2.21
C TYR A 40 5.78 -3.72 3.52
N GLN A 41 6.38 -4.71 4.17
CA GLN A 41 5.93 -5.22 5.45
C GLN A 41 5.95 -4.11 6.52
N GLU A 42 7.08 -3.44 6.70
CA GLU A 42 7.23 -2.33 7.65
C GLU A 42 6.22 -1.21 7.34
N PHE A 43 6.07 -0.86 6.07
CA PHE A 43 5.13 0.16 5.62
C PHE A 43 3.69 -0.12 6.05
N PHE A 44 3.15 -1.32 5.74
CA PHE A 44 1.76 -1.64 6.07
C PHE A 44 1.56 -1.85 7.56
N GLN A 45 2.56 -2.39 8.27
CA GLN A 45 2.54 -2.51 9.72
C GLN A 45 2.51 -1.13 10.41
N ASP A 46 3.28 -0.17 9.93
CA ASP A 46 3.26 1.19 10.44
C ASP A 46 1.93 1.89 10.13
N LEU A 47 1.38 1.69 8.94
CA LEU A 47 0.05 2.21 8.62
C LEU A 47 -1.01 1.65 9.58
N LYS A 48 -1.00 0.33 9.82
CA LYS A 48 -1.92 -0.32 10.75
C LYS A 48 -1.72 0.12 12.20
N ARG A 49 -0.48 0.21 12.68
CA ARG A 49 -0.16 0.47 14.10
C ARG A 49 -0.18 1.96 14.44
N LEU A 50 0.51 2.80 13.66
CA LEU A 50 0.70 4.21 13.98
C LEU A 50 -0.56 5.03 13.68
N TYR A 51 -1.30 4.67 12.64
CA TYR A 51 -2.52 5.35 12.24
C TYR A 51 -3.80 4.62 12.64
N ASN A 52 -3.67 3.48 13.35
CA ASN A 52 -4.79 2.58 13.66
C ASN A 52 -5.66 2.29 12.42
N TYR A 53 -5.00 2.13 11.26
CA TYR A 53 -5.68 2.11 9.98
C TYR A 53 -6.09 0.70 9.60
N GLN A 54 -7.39 0.50 9.35
CA GLN A 54 -7.97 -0.77 8.90
C GLN A 54 -8.80 -0.50 7.63
N PRO A 55 -8.28 -0.77 6.43
CA PRO A 55 -9.02 -0.52 5.20
C PRO A 55 -10.22 -1.47 5.07
N ASP A 56 -11.38 -0.92 4.67
CA ASP A 56 -12.54 -1.73 4.26
C ASP A 56 -12.45 -2.12 2.78
N LEU A 57 -11.70 -1.34 2.01
CA LEU A 57 -11.48 -1.53 0.59
C LEU A 57 -10.03 -1.19 0.25
N ILE A 58 -9.40 -2.06 -0.54
CA ILE A 58 -8.07 -1.84 -1.09
C ILE A 58 -8.16 -1.86 -2.61
N ILE A 59 -7.66 -0.80 -3.24
CA ILE A 59 -7.64 -0.65 -4.70
C ILE A 59 -6.19 -0.62 -5.15
N VAL A 60 -5.83 -1.55 -6.04
CA VAL A 60 -4.48 -1.65 -6.60
C VAL A 60 -4.53 -1.40 -8.11
N SER A 61 -3.89 -0.33 -8.54
CA SER A 61 -3.55 -0.04 -9.93
C SER A 61 -2.07 -0.36 -10.13
N SER A 62 -1.72 -1.17 -11.12
CA SER A 62 -0.32 -1.52 -11.35
C SER A 62 -0.01 -1.91 -12.78
N VAL A 63 1.17 -1.49 -13.23
CA VAL A 63 1.80 -1.94 -14.48
C VAL A 63 3.06 -2.79 -14.23
N VAL A 64 3.36 -3.13 -12.96
CA VAL A 64 4.58 -3.86 -12.56
C VAL A 64 4.21 -5.16 -11.82
N PRO A 65 4.02 -6.29 -12.55
CA PRO A 65 3.45 -7.52 -11.97
C PRO A 65 4.24 -8.11 -10.80
N LYS A 66 5.58 -8.11 -10.90
CA LYS A 66 6.46 -8.69 -9.86
C LYS A 66 6.27 -8.01 -8.50
N ILE A 67 6.20 -6.68 -8.50
CA ILE A 67 6.00 -5.87 -7.29
C ILE A 67 4.57 -6.00 -6.78
N THR A 68 3.60 -6.02 -7.70
CA THR A 68 2.17 -6.18 -7.38
C THR A 68 1.95 -7.44 -6.56
N LYS A 69 2.56 -8.57 -6.96
CA LYS A 69 2.44 -9.84 -6.24
C LYS A 69 2.94 -9.70 -4.80
N THR A 70 4.12 -9.13 -4.59
CA THR A 70 4.68 -8.93 -3.26
C THR A 70 3.80 -8.03 -2.40
N ILE A 71 3.33 -6.90 -2.96
CA ILE A 71 2.48 -5.96 -2.25
C ILE A 71 1.17 -6.62 -1.81
N ILE A 72 0.52 -7.39 -2.69
CA ILE A 72 -0.72 -8.12 -2.34
C ILE A 72 -0.45 -9.08 -1.18
N GLN A 73 0.63 -9.87 -1.23
CA GLN A 73 0.99 -10.78 -0.13
C GLN A 73 1.18 -10.05 1.20
N GLN A 74 1.79 -8.87 1.19
CA GLN A 74 1.98 -8.08 2.41
C GLN A 74 0.67 -7.44 2.93
N LEU A 75 -0.23 -7.06 2.03
CA LEU A 75 -1.57 -6.57 2.38
C LEU A 75 -2.42 -7.67 3.01
N GLU A 76 -2.45 -8.87 2.41
CA GLU A 76 -3.13 -10.06 2.95
C GLU A 76 -2.57 -10.42 4.34
N ALA A 77 -1.24 -10.47 4.48
CA ALA A 77 -0.60 -10.76 5.77
C ALA A 77 -0.89 -9.70 6.86
N THR A 78 -1.00 -8.43 6.48
CA THR A 78 -1.19 -7.33 7.44
C THR A 78 -2.66 -7.16 7.83
N TYR A 79 -3.57 -7.26 6.87
CA TYR A 79 -4.98 -6.92 7.05
C TYR A 79 -5.92 -8.12 7.08
N GLN A 80 -5.41 -9.34 6.83
CA GLN A 80 -6.19 -10.58 6.77
C GLN A 80 -7.31 -10.52 5.71
N VAL A 81 -7.02 -9.84 4.59
CA VAL A 81 -7.88 -9.72 3.42
C VAL A 81 -7.69 -10.88 2.46
#